data_AF-A0A8J7ULS5-F1
#
_entry.id   AF-A0A8J7ULS5-F1
#
_cell.length_a   1.000
_cell.length_b   1.000
_cell.length_c   1.000
_cell.angle_alpha   90.00
_cell.angle_beta   90.00
_cell.angle_gamma   90.00
#
_symmetry.space_group_name_H-M   'P 1'
#
loop_
_entity.id
_entity.type
_entity.pdbx_description
1 polymer ?
#
loop_
_entity_poly.entity_id
_entity_poly.type
_entity_poly.pdbx_seq_one_letter_code
_entity_poly.pdbx_strand_id
1 'polypeptide(L)'
;MKVFVAGLSKSGKTSRSRHAANSLSVVDYLGVSKLLRAGGGVFPVLTLADGLFNQRRALDVLQSVTFKQPHQLIDGHALIETGEGPFIVPDWFFDQLAPDLIIYVNALPKDILSRRLRTATVHSEAEIAALSLMERSACERIAARQGIHVITLDEPSLDAFAGTLSCYIKDD
;
A
#
# COMPACT_ATOMS: atom_id res chain seq x y z
N MET A 1 -3.79 -15.37 -6.13
CA MET A 1 -2.96 -14.21 -6.58
C MET A 1 -2.75 -13.23 -5.43
N LYS A 2 -1.56 -12.62 -5.30
CA LYS A 2 -1.25 -11.56 -4.34
C LYS A 2 -1.15 -10.20 -5.04
N VAL A 3 -2.02 -9.28 -4.67
CA VAL A 3 -2.04 -7.90 -5.19
C VAL A 3 -1.61 -6.95 -4.09
N PHE A 4 -0.50 -6.23 -4.30
CA PHE A 4 -0.05 -5.18 -3.40
C PHE A 4 -0.63 -3.83 -3.81
N VAL A 5 -1.35 -3.17 -2.91
CA VAL A 5 -1.93 -1.84 -3.15
C VAL A 5 -1.11 -0.80 -2.41
N ALA A 6 -0.51 0.11 -3.17
CA ALA A 6 0.32 1.20 -2.69
C ALA A 6 -0.33 2.56 -2.95
N GLY A 7 0.23 3.59 -2.33
CA GLY A 7 -0.21 4.97 -2.50
C GLY A 7 -0.11 5.75 -1.20
N LEU A 8 0.19 7.04 -1.34
CA LEU A 8 0.63 7.86 -0.22
C LEU A 8 -0.44 7.91 0.88
N SER A 9 -0.03 8.11 2.14
CA SER A 9 -1.00 8.17 3.24
C SER A 9 -2.07 9.23 2.94
N LYS A 10 -3.34 8.83 3.06
CA LYS A 10 -4.56 9.59 2.67
C LYS A 10 -4.87 9.69 1.16
N SER A 11 -4.21 8.92 0.29
CA SER A 11 -4.61 8.77 -1.14
C SER A 11 -6.01 8.15 -1.31
N GLY A 12 -6.49 7.44 -0.29
CA GLY A 12 -7.78 6.75 -0.29
C GLY A 12 -7.72 5.31 -0.79
N LYS A 13 -6.53 4.71 -0.86
CA LYS A 13 -6.35 3.28 -1.20
C LYS A 13 -7.12 2.35 -0.26
N THR A 14 -7.07 2.58 1.05
CA THR A 14 -7.72 1.71 2.05
C THR A 14 -9.23 1.60 1.85
N SER A 15 -9.92 2.71 1.56
CA SER A 15 -11.37 2.67 1.32
C SER A 15 -11.70 1.87 0.05
N ARG A 16 -10.89 2.03 -1.00
CA ARG A 16 -11.05 1.31 -2.27
C ARG A 16 -10.75 -0.17 -2.16
N SER A 17 -9.65 -0.53 -1.50
CA SER A 17 -9.27 -1.92 -1.26
C SER A 17 -10.32 -2.67 -0.44
N ARG A 18 -10.88 -2.03 0.60
CA ARG A 18 -11.98 -2.61 1.38
C ARG A 18 -13.26 -2.76 0.58
N HIS A 19 -13.63 -1.74 -0.20
CA HIS A 19 -14.79 -1.82 -1.09
C HIS A 19 -14.64 -2.98 -2.07
N ALA A 20 -13.50 -3.08 -2.75
CA ALA A 20 -13.25 -4.14 -3.71
C ALA A 20 -13.33 -5.54 -3.09
N ALA A 21 -12.75 -5.76 -1.90
CA ALA A 21 -12.86 -7.05 -1.22
C ALA A 21 -14.27 -7.36 -0.69
N ASN A 22 -15.07 -6.35 -0.38
CA ASN A 22 -16.48 -6.55 -0.04
C ASN A 22 -17.34 -6.86 -1.27
N SER A 23 -16.96 -6.35 -2.45
CA SER A 23 -17.67 -6.56 -3.71
C SER A 23 -17.23 -7.83 -4.45
N LEU A 24 -16.00 -8.28 -4.25
CA LEU A 24 -15.41 -9.45 -4.89
C LEU A 24 -15.22 -10.55 -3.84
N SER A 25 -16.14 -11.51 -3.81
CA SER A 25 -16.16 -12.58 -2.80
C SER A 25 -14.92 -13.47 -2.81
N VAL A 26 -14.15 -13.46 -3.90
CA VAL A 26 -12.92 -14.25 -4.10
C VAL A 26 -11.65 -13.54 -3.61
N VAL A 27 -11.78 -12.42 -2.89
CA VAL A 27 -10.65 -11.60 -2.44
C VAL A 27 -10.66 -11.42 -0.93
N ASP A 28 -9.55 -11.79 -0.27
CA ASP A 28 -9.29 -11.40 1.11
C ASP A 28 -8.55 -10.06 1.17
N TYR A 29 -8.99 -9.14 2.04
CA TYR A 29 -8.35 -7.84 2.26
C TYR A 29 -7.53 -7.79 3.55
N LEU A 30 -6.29 -7.30 3.43
CA LEU A 30 -5.38 -7.11 4.56
C LEU A 30 -4.74 -5.73 4.51
N GLY A 31 -4.99 -4.91 5.53
CA GLY A 31 -4.27 -3.67 5.74
C GLY A 31 -3.02 -3.90 6.58
N VAL A 32 -1.83 -3.70 6.00
CA VAL A 32 -0.53 -3.88 6.68
C VAL A 32 -0.44 -3.03 7.95
N SER A 33 -0.92 -1.78 7.89
CA SER A 33 -0.96 -0.89 9.06
C SER A 33 -1.85 -1.41 10.20
N LYS A 34 -2.96 -2.09 9.88
CA LYS A 34 -3.86 -2.70 10.88
C LYS A 34 -3.19 -3.92 11.51
N LEU A 35 -2.54 -4.76 10.70
CA LEU A 35 -1.79 -5.92 11.16
C LEU A 35 -0.64 -5.52 12.08
N LEU A 36 0.13 -4.49 11.71
CA LEU A 36 1.20 -3.97 12.54
C LEU A 36 0.69 -3.46 13.89
N ARG A 37 -0.40 -2.69 13.91
CA ARG A 37 -0.97 -2.21 15.18
C ARG A 37 -1.41 -3.36 16.10
N ALA A 38 -1.99 -4.42 15.54
CA ALA A 38 -2.37 -5.60 16.32
C ALA A 38 -1.17 -6.46 16.72
N GLY A 39 -0.12 -6.48 15.89
CA GLY A 39 1.07 -7.31 16.05
C GLY A 39 2.20 -6.69 16.86
N GLY A 40 2.04 -5.48 17.42
CA GLY A 40 3.10 -4.82 18.19
C GLY A 40 4.11 -4.03 17.33
N GLY A 41 3.68 -3.52 16.18
CA GLY A 41 4.44 -2.55 15.40
C GLY A 41 4.61 -1.20 16.12
N VAL A 42 5.65 -0.47 15.75
CA VAL A 42 6.03 0.81 16.36
C VAL A 42 5.32 1.97 15.64
N PHE A 43 4.62 2.81 16.41
CA PHE A 43 3.93 4.01 15.93
C PHE A 43 4.03 5.15 16.95
N PRO A 44 4.31 6.40 16.54
CA PRO A 44 4.72 6.81 15.19
C PRO A 44 6.07 6.19 14.79
N VAL A 45 6.33 6.07 13.48
CA VAL A 45 7.63 5.60 12.97
C VAL A 45 8.57 6.80 12.97
N LEU A 46 9.50 6.85 13.92
CA LEU A 46 10.38 8.01 14.08
C LEU A 46 11.70 7.80 13.35
N THR A 47 12.24 6.58 13.39
CA THR A 47 13.56 6.26 12.86
C THR A 47 13.51 5.26 11.71
N LEU A 48 14.60 5.17 10.95
CA LEU A 48 14.83 4.09 9.99
C LEU A 48 14.74 2.70 10.64
N ALA A 49 15.23 2.56 11.88
CA ALA A 49 15.19 1.31 12.62
C ALA A 49 13.75 0.86 12.92
N ASP A 50 12.87 1.80 13.29
CA ASP A 50 11.43 1.54 13.47
C ASP A 50 10.80 1.07 12.16
N GLY A 51 11.16 1.73 11.04
CA GLY A 51 10.72 1.36 9.70
C GLY A 51 11.10 -0.07 9.35
N LEU A 52 12.36 -0.44 9.53
CA LEU A 52 12.89 -1.79 9.30
C LEU A 52 12.26 -2.83 10.21
N PHE A 53 12.11 -2.53 11.49
CA PHE A 53 11.43 -3.40 12.46
C PHE A 53 9.99 -3.68 12.01
N ASN A 54 9.25 -2.63 11.65
CA ASN A 54 7.89 -2.75 11.15
C ASN A 54 7.82 -3.57 9.87
N GLN A 55 8.77 -3.46 8.93
CA GLN A 55 8.74 -4.28 7.72
C GLN A 55 8.94 -5.77 8.02
N ARG A 56 9.84 -6.12 8.96
CA ARG A 56 10.04 -7.51 9.37
C ARG A 56 8.79 -8.04 10.06
N ARG A 57 8.25 -7.26 10.98
CA ARG A 57 7.03 -7.63 11.70
C ARG A 57 5.82 -7.79 10.77
N ALA A 58 5.70 -6.95 9.75
CA ALA A 58 4.65 -7.04 8.74
C ALA A 58 4.75 -8.37 7.98
N LEU A 59 5.94 -8.80 7.57
CA LEU A 59 6.12 -10.11 6.93
C LEU A 59 5.76 -11.26 7.85
N ASP A 60 6.25 -11.26 9.10
CA ASP A 60 5.94 -12.32 10.05
C ASP A 60 4.43 -12.50 10.21
N VAL A 61 3.71 -11.38 10.34
CA VAL A 61 2.26 -11.40 10.47
C VAL A 61 1.61 -11.86 9.17
N LEU A 62 1.99 -11.34 8.01
CA LEU A 62 1.45 -11.73 6.70
C LEU A 62 1.64 -13.22 6.41
N GLN A 63 2.80 -13.80 6.77
CA GLN A 63 3.09 -15.22 6.62
C GLN A 63 2.29 -16.10 7.57
N SER A 64 1.88 -15.57 8.73
CA SER A 64 1.07 -16.29 9.72
C SER A 64 -0.44 -16.27 9.43
N VAL A 65 -0.92 -15.40 8.53
CA VAL A 65 -2.34 -15.29 8.23
C VAL A 65 -2.80 -16.45 7.37
N THR A 66 -3.84 -17.16 7.82
CA THR A 66 -4.59 -18.09 6.97
C THR A 66 -5.60 -17.31 6.12
N PHE A 67 -5.41 -17.34 4.81
CA PHE A 67 -6.33 -16.77 3.83
C PHE A 67 -7.40 -17.81 3.49
N LYS A 68 -8.64 -17.34 3.35
CA LYS A 68 -9.80 -18.16 2.97
C LYS A 68 -10.06 -18.11 1.48
N GLN A 69 -9.71 -16.99 0.86
CA GLN A 69 -9.95 -16.75 -0.55
C GLN A 69 -8.69 -16.98 -1.40
N PRO A 70 -8.84 -17.36 -2.68
CA PRO A 70 -7.70 -17.62 -3.57
C PRO A 70 -6.87 -16.37 -3.87
N HIS A 71 -7.45 -15.18 -3.69
CA HIS A 71 -6.80 -13.91 -3.99
C HIS A 71 -6.69 -13.03 -2.76
N GLN A 72 -5.57 -12.30 -2.68
CA GLN A 72 -5.18 -11.52 -1.52
C GLN A 72 -4.90 -10.09 -1.95
N LEU A 73 -5.54 -9.14 -1.29
CA LEU A 73 -5.35 -7.72 -1.51
C LEU A 73 -4.65 -7.10 -0.29
N ILE A 74 -3.38 -6.75 -0.46
CA ILE A 74 -2.48 -6.33 0.61
C ILE A 74 -2.29 -4.81 0.49
N ASP A 75 -2.95 -4.05 1.37
CA ASP A 75 -2.90 -2.58 1.43
C ASP A 75 -1.75 -2.13 2.33
N GLY A 76 -0.72 -1.59 1.69
CA GLY A 76 0.52 -1.16 2.32
C GLY A 76 1.09 0.09 1.66
N HIS A 77 2.37 0.34 1.91
CA HIS A 77 3.10 1.47 1.34
C HIS A 77 4.42 0.98 0.77
N ALA A 78 4.86 1.55 -0.36
CA ALA A 78 6.23 1.35 -0.86
C ALA A 78 7.20 2.40 -0.29
N LEU A 79 6.66 3.46 0.31
CA LEU A 79 7.38 4.53 1.00
C LEU A 79 6.70 4.82 2.34
N ILE A 80 7.48 4.85 3.41
CA ILE A 80 7.02 5.21 4.75
C ILE A 80 7.57 6.57 5.11
N GLU A 81 6.71 7.45 5.58
CA GLU A 81 7.10 8.74 6.14
C GLU A 81 7.55 8.53 7.58
N THR A 82 8.84 8.76 7.85
CA THR A 82 9.42 8.67 9.20
C THR A 82 9.79 10.04 9.73
N GLY A 83 10.08 10.14 11.03
CA GLY A 83 10.62 11.37 11.63
C GLY A 83 11.99 11.80 11.06
N GLU A 84 12.76 10.86 10.53
CA GLU A 84 14.05 11.09 9.86
C GLU A 84 13.91 11.36 8.36
N GLY A 85 12.69 11.33 7.82
CA GLY A 85 12.39 11.53 6.40
C GLY A 85 11.79 10.28 5.73
N PRO A 86 11.68 10.29 4.38
CA PRO A 86 11.08 9.18 3.64
C PRO A 86 11.97 7.93 3.65
N PHE A 87 11.39 6.80 4.04
CA PHE A 87 12.01 5.48 4.02
C PHE A 87 11.37 4.62 2.93
N ILE A 88 12.17 4.24 1.92
CA ILE A 88 11.72 3.30 0.88
C ILE A 88 11.71 1.88 1.45
N VAL A 89 10.60 1.17 1.27
CA VAL A 89 10.48 -0.22 1.74
C VAL A 89 11.53 -1.09 1.02
N PRO A 90 12.35 -1.87 1.76
CA PRO A 90 13.46 -2.60 1.17
C PRO A 90 13.03 -3.73 0.23
N ASP A 91 13.91 -4.10 -0.71
CA ASP A 91 13.64 -5.17 -1.67
C ASP A 91 13.34 -6.52 -1.04
N TRP A 92 14.02 -6.87 0.06
CA TRP A 92 13.79 -8.12 0.77
C TRP A 92 12.35 -8.27 1.27
N PHE A 93 11.63 -7.15 1.49
CA PHE A 93 10.22 -7.19 1.87
C PHE A 93 9.39 -7.72 0.70
N PHE A 94 9.61 -7.17 -0.49
CA PHE A 94 8.89 -7.58 -1.69
C PHE A 94 9.33 -8.96 -2.19
N ASP A 95 10.58 -9.35 -1.97
CA ASP A 95 11.06 -10.69 -2.30
C ASP A 95 10.33 -11.78 -1.51
N GLN A 96 10.08 -11.52 -0.23
CA GLN A 96 9.35 -12.45 0.63
C GLN A 96 7.84 -12.34 0.45
N LEU A 97 7.33 -11.12 0.21
CA LEU A 97 5.92 -10.91 -0.07
C LEU A 97 5.52 -11.57 -1.39
N ALA A 98 6.38 -11.48 -2.41
CA ALA A 98 6.17 -11.95 -3.78
C ALA A 98 4.76 -11.61 -4.32
N PRO A 99 4.45 -10.32 -4.52
CA PRO A 99 3.20 -9.92 -5.18
C PRO A 99 3.23 -10.31 -6.66
N ASP A 100 2.07 -10.67 -7.21
CA ASP A 100 1.87 -10.93 -8.64
C ASP A 100 1.54 -9.64 -9.41
N LEU A 101 1.05 -8.62 -8.70
CA LEU A 101 0.62 -7.33 -9.23
C LEU A 101 0.79 -6.23 -8.20
N ILE A 102 1.19 -5.03 -8.65
CA ILE A 102 1.13 -3.81 -7.87
C ILE A 102 0.05 -2.88 -8.43
N ILE A 103 -0.83 -2.38 -7.57
CA ILE A 103 -1.76 -1.29 -7.91
C ILE A 103 -1.32 -0.05 -7.13
N TYR A 104 -0.95 1.00 -7.84
CA TYR A 104 -0.61 2.30 -7.26
C TYR A 104 -1.82 3.24 -7.37
N VAL A 105 -2.38 3.64 -6.23
CA VAL A 105 -3.48 4.62 -6.16
C VAL A 105 -2.89 6.02 -6.06
N ASN A 106 -2.94 6.75 -7.17
CA ASN A 106 -2.53 8.13 -7.25
C ASN A 106 -3.68 9.06 -6.84
N ALA A 107 -3.38 10.08 -6.05
CA ALA A 107 -4.32 11.13 -5.70
C ALA A 107 -3.63 12.48 -5.81
N LEU A 108 -4.39 13.53 -6.16
CA LEU A 108 -3.80 14.85 -6.33
C LEU A 108 -3.20 15.34 -5.00
N PRO A 109 -2.01 15.95 -5.02
CA PRO A 109 -1.34 16.44 -3.81
C PRO A 109 -2.22 17.36 -2.95
N LYS A 110 -2.97 18.28 -3.57
CA LYS A 110 -3.95 19.14 -2.90
C LYS A 110 -5.03 18.36 -2.13
N ASP A 111 -5.47 17.22 -2.65
CA ASP A 111 -6.54 16.42 -2.05
C ASP A 111 -6.01 15.54 -0.93
N ILE A 112 -4.76 15.07 -1.04
CA ILE A 112 -4.06 14.45 0.08
C ILE A 112 -3.84 15.49 1.19
N LEU A 113 -3.39 16.70 0.84
CA LEU A 113 -3.16 17.79 1.79
C LEU A 113 -4.44 18.12 2.56
N SER A 114 -5.55 18.35 1.85
CA SER A 114 -6.84 18.67 2.48
C SER A 114 -7.32 17.59 3.45
N ARG A 115 -7.04 16.30 3.16
CA ARG A 115 -7.33 15.16 4.04
C ARG A 115 -6.37 15.06 5.23
N ARG A 116 -5.13 15.55 5.11
CA ARG A 116 -4.09 15.58 6.15
C ARG A 116 -4.17 16.79 7.07
N LEU A 117 -4.73 17.92 6.64
CA LEU A 117 -4.94 19.09 7.50
C LEU A 117 -5.75 18.77 8.76
N ARG A 118 -6.55 17.70 8.71
CA ARG A 118 -7.31 17.18 9.87
C ARG A 118 -6.45 16.41 10.89
N THR A 119 -5.16 16.16 10.61
CA THR A 119 -4.27 15.31 11.42
C THR A 119 -2.99 16.00 11.90
N ALA A 120 -2.95 17.33 11.92
CA ALA A 120 -1.86 18.17 12.48
C ALA A 120 -0.46 17.98 11.86
N THR A 121 -0.37 17.37 10.67
CA THR A 121 0.89 17.14 9.96
C THR A 121 1.17 18.31 9.01
N VAL A 122 2.30 18.99 9.19
CA VAL A 122 2.67 20.16 8.37
C VAL A 122 3.45 19.68 7.16
N HIS A 123 2.74 19.29 6.10
CA HIS A 123 3.34 19.08 4.78
C HIS A 123 2.88 20.16 3.82
N SER A 124 3.76 20.57 2.91
CA SER A 124 3.38 21.39 1.76
C SER A 124 2.80 20.53 0.64
N GLU A 125 2.04 21.13 -0.27
CA GLU A 125 1.57 20.43 -1.48
C GLU A 125 2.74 19.91 -2.33
N ALA A 126 3.82 20.70 -2.43
CA ALA A 126 5.02 20.31 -3.15
C ALA A 126 5.73 19.10 -2.53
N GLU A 127 5.79 19.04 -1.20
CA GLU A 127 6.35 17.90 -0.48
C GLU A 127 5.51 16.64 -0.69
N ILE A 128 4.18 16.75 -0.62
CA ILE A 128 3.27 15.64 -0.93
C ILE A 128 3.47 15.16 -2.37
N ALA A 129 3.63 16.08 -3.32
CA ALA A 129 3.91 15.74 -4.72
C ALA A 129 5.23 14.95 -4.86
N ALA A 130 6.29 15.39 -4.17
CA ALA A 130 7.57 14.70 -4.14
C ALA A 130 7.46 13.30 -3.52
N LEU A 131 6.78 13.16 -2.38
CA LEU A 131 6.56 11.88 -1.71
C LEU A 131 5.75 10.91 -2.58
N SER A 132 4.70 11.39 -3.24
CA SER A 132 3.92 10.58 -4.19
C SER A 132 4.79 10.08 -5.34
N LEU A 133 5.61 10.96 -5.93
CA LEU A 133 6.53 10.58 -7.00
C LEU A 133 7.56 9.53 -6.54
N MET A 134 8.11 9.69 -5.34
CA MET A 134 9.05 8.72 -4.77
C MET A 134 8.40 7.35 -4.55
N GLU A 135 7.18 7.31 -3.99
CA GLU A 135 6.47 6.04 -3.76
C GLU A 135 6.10 5.35 -5.08
N ARG A 136 5.65 6.12 -6.08
CA ARG A 136 5.36 5.61 -7.42
C ARG A 136 6.63 5.01 -8.05
N SER A 137 7.73 5.74 -8.01
CA SER A 137 9.02 5.30 -8.55
C SER A 137 9.52 4.03 -7.85
N ALA A 138 9.29 3.92 -6.54
CA ALA A 138 9.59 2.70 -5.79
C ALA A 138 8.76 1.51 -6.29
N CYS A 139 7.45 1.69 -6.50
CA CYS A 139 6.57 0.66 -7.05
C CYS A 139 7.01 0.21 -8.46
N GLU A 140 7.29 1.15 -9.35
CA GLU A 140 7.74 0.88 -10.72
C GLU A 140 9.08 0.11 -10.72
N ARG A 141 10.03 0.50 -9.87
CA ARG A 141 11.32 -0.20 -9.71
C ARG A 141 11.12 -1.63 -9.21
N ILE A 142 10.27 -1.84 -8.20
CA ILE A 142 9.97 -3.18 -7.66
C ILE A 142 9.33 -4.05 -8.74
N ALA A 143 8.34 -3.51 -9.46
CA ALA A 143 7.65 -4.21 -10.52
C ALA A 143 8.62 -4.66 -11.62
N ALA A 144 9.48 -3.74 -12.09
CA ALA A 144 10.52 -4.05 -13.08
C ALA A 144 11.50 -5.12 -12.58
N ARG A 145 11.93 -5.04 -11.31
CA ARG A 145 12.86 -6.01 -10.71
C ARG A 145 12.26 -7.42 -10.60
N GLN A 146 10.97 -7.51 -10.27
CA GLN A 146 10.27 -8.78 -10.09
C GLN A 146 9.63 -9.32 -11.37
N GLY A 147 9.65 -8.55 -12.46
CA GLY A 147 9.00 -8.94 -13.72
C GLY A 147 7.47 -8.95 -13.63
N ILE A 148 6.88 -8.12 -12.76
CA ILE A 148 5.43 -8.02 -12.56
C ILE A 148 4.90 -6.69 -13.08
N HIS A 149 3.58 -6.59 -13.22
CA HIS A 149 2.93 -5.36 -13.66
C HIS A 149 2.70 -4.37 -12.51
N VAL A 150 2.77 -3.08 -12.83
CA VAL A 150 2.23 -2.00 -12.01
C VAL A 150 1.12 -1.30 -12.75
N ILE A 151 -0.04 -1.14 -12.10
CA ILE A 151 -1.18 -0.38 -12.62
C ILE A 151 -1.28 0.89 -11.80
N THR A 152 -1.19 2.03 -12.46
CA THR A 152 -1.47 3.32 -11.83
C THR A 152 -2.92 3.68 -12.06
N LEU A 153 -3.63 3.97 -10.98
CA LEU A 153 -5.01 4.46 -11.03
C LEU A 153 -5.05 5.88 -10.47
N ASP A 154 -5.37 6.83 -11.34
CA ASP A 154 -5.53 8.24 -11.00
C ASP A 154 -6.93 8.48 -10.44
N GLU A 155 -7.00 8.76 -9.14
CA GLU A 155 -8.25 9.09 -8.42
C GLU A 155 -9.45 8.18 -8.74
N PRO A 156 -9.30 6.84 -8.80
CA PRO A 156 -10.37 5.97 -9.27
C PRO A 156 -11.59 6.07 -8.35
N SER A 157 -12.81 5.89 -8.88
CA SER A 157 -13.96 5.65 -8.01
C SER A 157 -13.82 4.31 -7.28
N LEU A 158 -14.67 4.06 -6.28
CA LEU A 158 -14.70 2.76 -5.58
C LEU A 158 -14.94 1.62 -6.58
N ASP A 159 -15.92 1.79 -7.47
CA ASP A 159 -16.30 0.78 -8.47
C ASP A 159 -15.26 0.67 -9.59
N ALA A 160 -14.63 1.78 -10.01
CA ALA A 160 -13.56 1.72 -11.01
C ALA A 160 -12.34 0.95 -10.49
N PHE A 161 -11.99 1.12 -9.21
CA PHE A 161 -10.94 0.32 -8.58
C PHE A 161 -11.32 -1.16 -8.53
N ALA A 162 -12.53 -1.49 -8.07
CA ALA A 162 -13.01 -2.87 -8.00
C ALA A 162 -13.10 -3.55 -9.37
N GLY A 163 -13.65 -2.85 -10.37
CA GLY A 163 -13.75 -3.33 -11.74
C GLY A 163 -12.39 -3.50 -12.41
N THR A 164 -11.42 -2.62 -12.12
CA THR A 164 -10.04 -2.85 -12.58
C THR A 164 -9.48 -4.10 -11.93
N LEU A 165 -9.61 -4.26 -10.61
CA LEU A 165 -9.11 -5.43 -9.90
C LEU A 165 -9.70 -6.74 -10.45
N SER A 166 -11.01 -6.77 -10.75
CA SER A 166 -11.67 -7.95 -11.33
C SER A 166 -11.18 -8.31 -12.74
N CYS A 167 -10.58 -7.39 -13.50
CA CYS A 167 -9.99 -7.74 -14.78
C CYS A 167 -8.70 -8.57 -14.65
N TYR A 168 -8.03 -8.51 -13.50
CA TYR A 168 -6.77 -9.22 -13.25
C TYR A 168 -6.96 -10.46 -12.38
N ILE A 169 -8.00 -10.46 -11.55
CA ILE A 169 -8.37 -11.58 -10.71
C ILE A 169 -9.34 -12.47 -11.50
N LYS A 170 -8.94 -13.71 -11.80
CA LYS A 170 -9.83 -14.70 -12.41
C LYS A 170 -10.59 -15.46 -11.32
N ASP A 171 -11.90 -15.65 -11.55
CA ASP A 171 -12.68 -16.64 -10.83
C ASP A 171 -12.29 -18.00 -11.42
N ASP A 172 -11.34 -18.70 -10.76
CA ASP A 172 -11.05 -20.11 -11.06
C ASP A 172 -12.10 -21.02 -10.40
#